data_AF-A0A1H7E6K5-F1
#
_entry.id   AF-A0A1H7E6K5-F1
#
_cell.length_a   1.000
_cell.length_b   1.000
_cell.length_c   1.000
_cell.angle_alpha   90.00
_cell.angle_beta   90.00
_cell.angle_gamma   90.00
#
_symmetry.space_group_name_H-M   'P 1'
#
loop_
_entity.id
_entity.type
_entity.pdbx_description
1 polymer ?
#
loop_
_entity_poly.entity_id
_entity_poly.type
_entity_poly.pdbx_seq_one_letter_code
_entity_poly.pdbx_strand_id
1 'polypeptide(L)'
;MTTPKTQIVIVGGGAAGLELATKLGRRFGRKRHDIILVDRNRTHIWKPLLHEVATGSLDANMDEVGSRSHCHRWGYRYFYGELAGIDRKARRVNLAAVSDERGREVVAPHSIRYDYLVLAYGSVTNDFGTPGVADNCLALDSRVQADKFRDRLLNHCLRVSRTMSADPASDARVRVTIVGGGATGVELAAELFNAADALSHHGLEVFDRSRLQVSLVEAGPRILPALPVNVWPMRRE
;
A
#
# COMPACT_ATOMS: atom_id res chain seq x y z
N MET A 1 28.68 -17.94 -31.01
CA MET A 1 28.21 -18.38 -29.67
C MET A 1 27.86 -17.16 -28.86
N THR A 2 26.61 -17.02 -28.40
CA THR A 2 26.19 -15.90 -27.54
C THR A 2 26.69 -16.14 -26.13
N THR A 3 27.43 -15.18 -25.56
CA THR A 3 27.86 -15.23 -24.16
C THR A 3 26.63 -15.31 -23.25
N PRO A 4 26.57 -16.23 -22.28
CA PRO A 4 25.43 -16.31 -21.37
C PRO A 4 25.27 -14.99 -20.61
N LYS A 5 24.04 -14.48 -20.54
CA LYS A 5 23.75 -13.24 -19.82
C LYS A 5 23.83 -13.45 -18.32
N THR A 6 24.38 -12.49 -17.61
CA THR A 6 24.32 -12.45 -16.14
C THR A 6 22.89 -12.16 -15.70
N GLN A 7 22.30 -13.05 -14.90
CA GLN A 7 20.90 -12.95 -14.49
C GLN A 7 20.77 -12.37 -13.08
N ILE A 8 20.10 -11.24 -12.99
CA ILE A 8 19.86 -10.52 -11.74
C ILE A 8 18.37 -10.55 -11.47
N VAL A 9 17.96 -11.27 -10.42
CA VAL A 9 16.55 -11.35 -10.00
C VAL A 9 16.35 -10.44 -8.80
N ILE A 10 15.39 -9.53 -8.92
CA ILE A 10 14.93 -8.62 -7.88
C ILE A 10 13.52 -9.07 -7.51
N VAL A 11 13.28 -9.40 -6.25
CA VAL A 11 11.95 -9.79 -5.74
C VAL A 11 11.39 -8.63 -4.94
N GLY A 12 10.28 -8.05 -5.41
CA GLY A 12 9.63 -6.88 -4.82
C GLY A 12 9.82 -5.63 -5.69
N GLY A 13 8.73 -5.15 -6.29
CA GLY A 13 8.58 -3.91 -7.05
C GLY A 13 8.15 -2.72 -6.20
N GLY A 14 8.48 -2.72 -4.91
CA GLY A 14 8.36 -1.55 -4.04
C GLY A 14 9.41 -0.48 -4.37
N ALA A 15 9.49 0.56 -3.54
CA ALA A 15 10.38 1.71 -3.74
C ALA A 15 11.82 1.30 -4.08
N ALA A 16 12.39 0.38 -3.30
CA ALA A 16 13.77 -0.06 -3.47
C ALA A 16 13.97 -0.91 -4.73
N GLY A 17 13.12 -1.90 -4.96
CA GLY A 17 13.32 -2.85 -6.05
C GLY A 17 12.99 -2.28 -7.43
N LEU A 18 11.97 -1.42 -7.52
CA LEU A 18 11.65 -0.71 -8.77
C LEU A 18 12.79 0.24 -9.16
N GLU A 19 13.29 1.04 -8.22
CA GLU A 19 14.42 1.96 -8.45
C GLU A 19 15.70 1.20 -8.84
N LEU A 20 15.97 0.06 -8.18
CA LEU A 20 17.09 -0.79 -8.53
C LEU A 20 16.95 -1.36 -9.96
N ALA A 21 15.77 -1.87 -10.31
CA ALA A 21 15.51 -2.39 -11.65
C ALA A 21 15.70 -1.30 -12.72
N THR A 22 15.25 -0.07 -12.46
CA THR A 22 15.47 1.11 -13.31
C THR A 22 16.95 1.38 -13.52
N LYS A 23 17.71 1.51 -12.42
CA LYS A 23 19.14 1.84 -12.49
C LYS A 23 19.94 0.76 -13.23
N LEU A 24 19.68 -0.51 -12.93
CA LEU A 24 20.34 -1.62 -13.61
C LEU A 24 19.95 -1.68 -15.08
N GLY A 25 18.66 -1.51 -15.40
CA GLY A 25 18.16 -1.52 -16.78
C GLY A 25 18.81 -0.44 -17.63
N ARG A 26 18.85 0.81 -17.12
CA ARG A 26 19.52 1.95 -17.76
C ARG A 26 21.02 1.72 -17.95
N ARG A 27 21.70 1.19 -16.93
CA ARG A 27 23.16 1.05 -16.94
C ARG A 27 23.64 -0.08 -17.85
N PHE A 28 22.97 -1.22 -17.82
CA PHE A 28 23.47 -2.45 -18.42
C PHE A 28 22.71 -2.87 -19.68
N GLY A 29 21.47 -2.39 -19.84
CA GLY A 29 20.55 -2.87 -20.87
C GLY A 29 20.39 -4.39 -20.85
N ARG A 30 19.99 -4.96 -21.99
CA ARG A 30 19.62 -6.38 -22.10
C ARG A 30 20.61 -7.23 -22.90
N LYS A 31 21.74 -6.66 -23.34
CA LYS A 31 22.69 -7.37 -24.23
C LYS A 31 23.47 -8.43 -23.46
N ARG A 32 24.08 -8.05 -22.33
CA ARG A 32 24.91 -8.93 -21.48
C ARG A 32 24.29 -9.27 -20.13
N HIS A 33 23.23 -8.58 -19.75
CA HIS A 33 22.53 -8.77 -18.48
C HIS A 33 21.06 -9.09 -18.74
N ASP A 34 20.49 -9.83 -17.82
CA ASP A 34 19.09 -10.18 -17.79
C ASP A 34 18.52 -9.82 -16.42
N ILE A 35 18.01 -8.59 -16.34
CA ILE A 35 17.47 -7.99 -15.11
C ILE A 35 15.99 -8.35 -15.06
N ILE A 36 15.60 -9.03 -13.99
CA ILE A 36 14.27 -9.57 -13.79
C ILE A 36 13.72 -8.98 -12.50
N LEU A 37 12.63 -8.24 -12.59
CA LEU A 37 11.83 -7.82 -11.45
C LEU A 37 10.62 -8.75 -11.32
N VAL A 38 10.48 -9.39 -10.16
CA VAL A 38 9.31 -10.19 -9.79
C VAL A 38 8.51 -9.40 -8.76
N ASP A 39 7.21 -9.22 -8.99
CA ASP A 39 6.30 -8.69 -7.97
C ASP A 39 4.89 -9.30 -8.10
N ARG A 40 4.18 -9.38 -6.97
CA ARG A 40 2.79 -9.83 -6.92
C ARG A 40 1.78 -8.74 -7.29
N ASN A 41 2.21 -7.52 -7.53
CA ASN A 41 1.40 -6.38 -7.92
C ASN A 41 1.77 -5.92 -9.34
N ARG A 42 0.77 -5.64 -10.16
CA ARG A 42 0.96 -5.18 -11.55
C ARG A 42 1.46 -3.74 -11.65
N THR A 43 1.30 -2.98 -10.57
CA THR A 43 1.62 -1.58 -10.47
C THR A 43 2.38 -1.32 -9.19
N HIS A 44 3.19 -0.27 -9.20
CA HIS A 44 3.81 0.29 -8.02
C HIS A 44 3.03 1.52 -7.59
N ILE A 45 2.67 1.59 -6.31
CA ILE A 45 2.14 2.79 -5.68
C ILE A 45 3.15 3.30 -4.65
N TRP A 46 3.33 4.61 -4.60
CA TRP A 46 4.13 5.23 -3.56
C TRP A 46 3.40 5.12 -2.22
N LYS A 47 3.77 4.11 -1.43
CA LYS A 47 3.11 3.79 -0.16
C LYS A 47 2.89 5.01 0.77
N PRO A 48 3.80 5.99 0.84
CA PRO A 48 3.57 7.20 1.61
C PRO A 48 2.29 7.97 1.24
N LEU A 49 1.70 7.80 0.06
CA LEU A 49 0.43 8.44 -0.33
C LEU A 49 -0.81 7.59 -0.02
N LEU A 50 -0.67 6.42 0.62
CA LEU A 50 -1.82 5.54 0.88
C LEU A 50 -2.85 6.18 1.81
N HIS A 51 -2.45 7.12 2.65
CA HIS A 51 -3.40 7.85 3.50
C HIS A 51 -4.34 8.74 2.67
N GLU A 52 -3.86 9.37 1.60
CA GLU A 52 -4.68 10.17 0.66
C GLU A 52 -5.61 9.28 -0.18
N VAL A 53 -5.13 8.11 -0.60
CA VAL A 53 -5.97 7.12 -1.31
C VAL A 53 -7.09 6.62 -0.39
N ALA A 54 -6.76 6.36 0.89
CA ALA A 54 -7.70 5.85 1.88
C ALA A 54 -8.81 6.87 2.20
N THR A 55 -8.51 8.16 2.18
CA THR A 55 -9.51 9.21 2.41
C THR A 55 -10.21 9.65 1.12
N GLY A 56 -9.66 9.29 -0.04
CA GLY A 56 -10.21 9.64 -1.35
C GLY A 56 -9.78 11.01 -1.85
N SER A 57 -8.79 11.66 -1.21
CA SER A 57 -8.18 12.88 -1.73
C SER A 57 -7.28 12.62 -2.94
N LEU A 58 -6.84 11.37 -3.14
CA LEU A 58 -6.06 10.93 -4.29
C LEU A 58 -6.71 9.75 -5.05
N ASP A 59 -6.77 9.84 -6.38
CA ASP A 59 -7.08 8.69 -7.23
C ASP A 59 -5.80 7.86 -7.47
N ALA A 60 -5.74 6.69 -6.84
CA ALA A 60 -4.60 5.79 -6.98
C ALA A 60 -4.27 5.41 -8.44
N ASN A 61 -5.25 5.38 -9.34
CA ASN A 61 -4.97 5.03 -10.74
C ASN A 61 -4.12 6.09 -11.46
N MET A 62 -4.13 7.34 -10.99
CA MET A 62 -3.37 8.45 -11.57
C MET A 62 -1.90 8.44 -11.11
N ASP A 63 -1.63 7.97 -9.89
CA ASP A 63 -0.28 7.96 -9.29
C ASP A 63 0.46 6.63 -9.37
N GLU A 64 -0.21 5.59 -9.87
CA GLU A 64 0.39 4.28 -10.05
C GLU A 64 1.37 4.21 -11.23
N VAL A 65 2.48 3.50 -11.01
CA VAL A 65 3.45 3.16 -12.06
C VAL A 65 3.20 1.74 -12.56
N GLY A 66 2.78 1.62 -13.81
CA GLY A 66 2.58 0.32 -14.47
C GLY A 66 3.88 -0.45 -14.68
N SER A 67 4.02 -1.63 -14.06
CA SER A 67 5.27 -2.41 -14.12
C SER A 67 5.67 -2.82 -15.54
N ARG A 68 4.70 -3.07 -16.44
CA ARG A 68 4.94 -3.43 -17.84
C ARG A 68 5.43 -2.26 -18.70
N SER A 69 4.77 -1.10 -18.60
CA SER A 69 5.20 0.10 -19.34
C SER A 69 6.58 0.57 -18.82
N HIS A 70 6.77 0.52 -17.52
CA HIS A 70 8.03 0.87 -16.88
C HIS A 70 9.18 -0.07 -17.26
N CYS A 71 8.97 -1.39 -17.29
CA CYS A 71 10.02 -2.33 -17.69
C CYS A 71 10.43 -2.18 -19.16
N HIS A 72 9.47 -1.88 -20.03
CA HIS A 72 9.74 -1.58 -21.44
C HIS A 72 10.61 -0.33 -21.56
N ARG A 73 10.24 0.76 -20.88
CA ARG A 73 10.96 2.04 -20.89
C ARG A 73 12.42 1.91 -20.43
N TRP A 74 12.67 1.13 -19.38
CA TRP A 74 13.99 1.07 -18.74
C TRP A 74 14.81 -0.16 -19.08
N GLY A 75 14.28 -1.08 -19.89
CA GLY A 75 15.07 -2.19 -20.43
C GLY A 75 15.33 -3.33 -19.43
N TYR A 76 14.35 -3.68 -18.60
CA TYR A 76 14.39 -4.89 -17.75
C TYR A 76 13.17 -5.80 -18.04
N ARG A 77 13.11 -7.01 -17.47
CA ARG A 77 11.95 -7.89 -17.55
C ARG A 77 11.13 -7.80 -16.27
N TYR A 78 9.82 -7.73 -16.41
CA TYR A 78 8.89 -7.82 -15.30
C TYR A 78 8.15 -9.16 -15.35
N PHE A 79 8.07 -9.84 -14.21
CA PHE A 79 7.29 -11.05 -14.00
C PHE A 79 6.26 -10.78 -12.90
N TYR A 80 4.99 -10.96 -13.25
CA TYR A 80 3.91 -10.97 -12.28
C TYR A 80 3.89 -12.33 -11.60
N GLY A 81 4.14 -12.36 -10.30
CA GLY A 81 4.19 -13.59 -9.52
C GLY A 81 4.60 -13.36 -8.07
N GLU A 82 4.22 -14.28 -7.21
CA GLU A 82 4.53 -14.23 -5.78
C GLU A 82 5.68 -15.18 -5.44
N LEU A 83 6.59 -14.74 -4.57
CA LEU A 83 7.68 -15.56 -4.07
C LEU A 83 7.12 -16.67 -3.18
N ALA A 84 7.31 -17.93 -3.58
CA ALA A 84 6.96 -19.10 -2.78
C ALA A 84 8.16 -19.67 -2.01
N GLY A 85 9.38 -19.48 -2.52
CA GLY A 85 10.58 -19.97 -1.85
C GLY A 85 11.87 -19.67 -2.59
N ILE A 86 13.00 -19.93 -1.92
CA ILE A 86 14.33 -19.69 -2.48
C ILE A 86 15.15 -20.98 -2.28
N ASP A 87 15.56 -21.59 -3.39
CA ASP A 87 16.57 -22.65 -3.38
C ASP A 87 17.95 -22.03 -3.61
N ARG A 88 18.67 -21.84 -2.50
CA ARG A 88 20.03 -21.25 -2.53
C ARG A 88 21.07 -22.18 -3.14
N LYS A 89 20.90 -23.50 -3.05
CA LYS A 89 21.85 -24.49 -3.59
C LYS A 89 21.74 -24.53 -5.11
N ALA A 90 20.51 -24.60 -5.64
CA ALA A 90 20.25 -24.56 -7.07
C ALA A 90 20.28 -23.13 -7.66
N ARG A 91 20.39 -22.11 -6.80
CA ARG A 91 20.31 -20.68 -7.15
C ARG A 91 19.06 -20.35 -7.95
N ARG A 92 17.90 -20.68 -7.36
CA ARG A 92 16.58 -20.46 -7.95
C ARG A 92 15.62 -19.79 -6.99
N VAL A 93 14.82 -18.89 -7.54
CA VAL A 93 13.61 -18.36 -6.91
C VAL A 93 12.43 -19.18 -7.41
N ASN A 94 11.60 -19.67 -6.50
CA ASN A 94 10.37 -20.39 -6.80
C ASN A 94 9.19 -19.43 -6.68
N LEU A 95 8.38 -19.36 -7.73
CA LEU A 95 7.18 -18.54 -7.79
C LEU A 95 5.94 -19.43 -7.65
N ALA A 96 4.96 -18.92 -6.91
CA ALA A 96 3.65 -19.56 -6.76
C ALA A 96 2.88 -19.58 -8.09
N ALA A 97 1.84 -20.40 -8.13
CA ALA A 97 0.86 -20.33 -9.21
C ALA A 97 0.19 -18.95 -9.23
N VAL A 98 -0.14 -18.48 -10.42
CA VAL A 98 -0.94 -17.27 -10.62
C VAL A 98 -2.30 -17.69 -11.14
N SER A 99 -3.36 -17.28 -10.46
CA SER A 99 -4.74 -17.53 -10.88
C SER A 99 -5.44 -16.25 -11.35
N ASP A 100 -6.46 -16.39 -12.18
CA ASP A 100 -7.37 -15.31 -12.55
C ASP A 100 -8.44 -15.07 -11.46
N GLU A 101 -9.32 -14.10 -11.69
CA GLU A 101 -10.41 -13.74 -10.77
C GLU A 101 -11.42 -14.88 -10.51
N ARG A 102 -11.45 -15.90 -11.37
CA ARG A 102 -12.29 -17.10 -11.23
C ARG A 102 -11.53 -18.27 -10.59
N GLY A 103 -10.30 -18.03 -10.12
CA GLY A 103 -9.44 -19.05 -9.52
C GLY A 103 -8.80 -20.01 -10.54
N ARG A 104 -8.91 -19.75 -11.85
CA ARG A 104 -8.31 -20.61 -12.88
C ARG A 104 -6.83 -20.29 -13.00
N GLU A 105 -6.00 -21.33 -13.06
CA GLU A 105 -4.55 -21.17 -13.25
C GLU A 105 -4.25 -20.46 -14.57
N VAL A 106 -3.50 -19.37 -14.49
CA VAL A 106 -2.95 -18.59 -15.61
C VAL A 106 -1.50 -18.97 -15.84
N VAL A 107 -0.74 -19.18 -14.76
CA VAL A 107 0.65 -19.59 -14.79
C VAL A 107 0.88 -20.60 -13.68
N ALA A 108 1.38 -21.79 -14.02
CA ALA A 108 1.78 -22.80 -13.05
C ALA A 108 2.95 -22.32 -12.15
N PRO A 109 3.16 -22.94 -10.98
CA PRO A 109 4.36 -22.72 -10.20
C PRO A 109 5.61 -22.98 -11.04
N HIS A 110 6.59 -22.09 -10.94
CA HIS A 110 7.80 -22.18 -11.76
C HIS A 110 8.99 -21.54 -11.07
N SER A 111 10.20 -21.83 -11.57
CA SER A 111 11.44 -21.36 -10.96
C SER A 111 12.28 -20.52 -11.91
N ILE A 112 12.82 -19.41 -11.41
CA ILE A 112 13.73 -18.52 -12.11
C ILE A 112 15.13 -18.70 -11.50
N ARG A 113 16.13 -19.09 -12.31
CA ARG A 113 17.53 -19.14 -11.86
C ARG A 113 18.04 -17.71 -11.58
N TYR A 114 19.15 -17.58 -10.86
CA TYR A 114 19.80 -16.29 -10.68
C TYR A 114 21.30 -16.45 -10.52
N ASP A 115 22.06 -15.45 -10.97
CA ASP A 115 23.45 -15.26 -10.56
C ASP A 115 23.49 -14.34 -9.33
N TYR A 116 22.63 -13.31 -9.32
CA TYR A 116 22.41 -12.41 -8.21
C TYR A 116 20.93 -12.35 -7.85
N LEU A 117 20.63 -12.48 -6.55
CA LEU A 117 19.28 -12.33 -6.01
C LEU A 117 19.24 -11.13 -5.07
N VAL A 118 18.29 -10.23 -5.29
CA VAL A 118 18.00 -9.08 -4.41
C VAL A 118 16.59 -9.22 -3.87
N LEU A 119 16.46 -9.16 -2.55
CA LEU A 119 15.17 -9.21 -1.86
C LEU A 119 14.77 -7.79 -1.46
N ALA A 120 13.69 -7.30 -2.05
CA ALA A 120 13.15 -5.95 -1.90
C ALA A 120 11.61 -5.97 -1.74
N TYR A 121 11.05 -7.05 -1.18
CA TYR A 121 9.61 -7.28 -1.03
C TYR A 121 8.96 -6.49 0.13
N GLY A 122 9.73 -5.69 0.85
CA GLY A 122 9.24 -4.81 1.91
C GLY A 122 8.80 -5.55 3.16
N SER A 123 7.88 -4.94 3.90
CA SER A 123 7.28 -5.44 5.14
C SER A 123 5.76 -5.38 5.08
N VAL A 124 5.12 -5.96 6.10
CA VAL A 124 3.69 -5.92 6.35
C VAL A 124 3.43 -5.36 7.75
N THR A 125 2.20 -4.89 7.99
CA THR A 125 1.72 -4.47 9.31
C THR A 125 1.91 -5.61 10.32
N ASN A 126 2.45 -5.26 11.47
CA ASN A 126 2.60 -6.17 12.59
C ASN A 126 1.44 -5.96 13.58
N ASP A 127 0.64 -6.99 13.81
CA ASP A 127 -0.45 -6.96 14.79
C ASP A 127 0.00 -7.29 16.23
N PHE A 128 1.28 -7.63 16.40
CA PHE A 128 1.90 -8.04 17.66
C PHE A 128 1.22 -9.25 18.33
N GLY A 129 0.46 -10.06 17.57
CA GLY A 129 -0.35 -11.15 18.11
C GLY A 129 -1.53 -10.68 18.96
N THR A 130 -1.94 -9.40 18.82
CA THR A 130 -3.05 -8.83 19.57
C THR A 130 -4.37 -9.47 19.12
N PRO A 131 -5.11 -10.16 20.01
CA PRO A 131 -6.33 -10.86 19.63
C PRO A 131 -7.36 -9.94 18.97
N GLY A 132 -7.94 -10.39 17.85
CA GLY A 132 -8.99 -9.69 17.12
C GLY A 132 -8.52 -8.61 16.15
N VAL A 133 -7.23 -8.22 16.13
CA VAL A 133 -6.74 -7.20 15.18
C VAL A 133 -6.88 -7.69 13.73
N ALA A 134 -6.47 -8.93 13.44
CA ALA A 134 -6.56 -9.49 12.09
C ALA A 134 -8.01 -9.54 11.54
N ASP A 135 -9.00 -9.74 12.42
CA ASP A 135 -10.41 -9.90 12.03
C ASP A 135 -11.16 -8.56 11.98
N ASN A 136 -10.78 -7.58 12.83
CA ASN A 136 -11.58 -6.38 13.06
C ASN A 136 -10.92 -5.09 12.55
N CYS A 137 -9.60 -5.07 12.34
CA CYS A 137 -8.86 -3.90 11.90
C CYS A 137 -8.59 -3.92 10.40
N LEU A 138 -8.36 -2.74 9.82
CA LEU A 138 -7.85 -2.58 8.47
C LEU A 138 -6.40 -2.10 8.58
N ALA A 139 -5.48 -2.86 7.98
CA ALA A 139 -4.13 -2.38 7.74
C ALA A 139 -4.11 -1.38 6.57
N LEU A 140 -3.03 -0.60 6.44
CA LEU A 140 -2.83 0.37 5.35
C LEU A 140 -1.50 0.12 4.64
N ASP A 141 -1.28 -1.09 4.13
CA ASP A 141 -0.03 -1.49 3.47
C ASP A 141 -0.11 -1.55 1.95
N SER A 142 -1.32 -1.56 1.42
CA SER A 142 -1.60 -1.78 0.00
C SER A 142 -2.77 -0.94 -0.46
N ARG A 143 -2.82 -0.68 -1.77
CA ARG A 143 -3.97 -0.02 -2.39
C ARG A 143 -5.29 -0.71 -2.07
N VAL A 144 -5.36 -2.04 -2.20
CA VAL A 144 -6.59 -2.80 -1.97
C VAL A 144 -7.14 -2.54 -0.56
N GLN A 145 -6.25 -2.42 0.42
CA GLN A 145 -6.65 -2.09 1.78
C GLN A 145 -7.06 -0.61 1.95
N ALA A 146 -6.36 0.32 1.29
CA ALA A 146 -6.74 1.75 1.27
C ALA A 146 -8.12 1.96 0.62
N ASP A 147 -8.37 1.33 -0.54
CA ASP A 147 -9.67 1.35 -1.22
C ASP A 147 -10.76 0.74 -0.31
N LYS A 148 -10.48 -0.40 0.33
CA LYS A 148 -11.42 -1.03 1.28
C LYS A 148 -11.73 -0.11 2.47
N PHE A 149 -10.74 0.62 2.99
CA PHE A 149 -10.94 1.61 4.04
C PHE A 149 -11.84 2.75 3.55
N ARG A 150 -11.56 3.30 2.37
CA ARG A 150 -12.36 4.37 1.75
C ARG A 150 -13.81 3.96 1.58
N ASP A 151 -14.06 2.77 1.03
CA ASP A 151 -15.40 2.24 0.82
C ASP A 151 -16.14 2.09 2.16
N ARG A 152 -15.45 1.60 3.20
CA ARG A 152 -16.05 1.49 4.54
C ARG A 152 -16.36 2.86 5.14
N LEU A 153 -15.45 3.82 5.00
CA LEU A 153 -15.64 5.20 5.46
C LEU A 153 -16.87 5.82 4.80
N LEU A 154 -16.95 5.80 3.46
CA LEU A 154 -18.07 6.34 2.69
C LEU A 154 -19.40 5.68 3.06
N ASN A 155 -19.42 4.36 3.23
CA ASN A 155 -20.61 3.63 3.68
C ASN A 155 -21.07 4.08 5.09
N HIS A 156 -20.14 4.37 6.00
CA HIS A 156 -20.48 4.90 7.32
C HIS A 156 -20.99 6.34 7.23
N CYS A 157 -20.40 7.20 6.39
CA CYS A 157 -20.87 8.56 6.14
C CYS A 157 -22.31 8.56 5.59
N LEU A 158 -22.61 7.67 4.62
CA LEU A 158 -23.96 7.49 4.06
C LEU A 158 -24.98 7.05 5.12
N ARG A 159 -24.59 6.12 6.00
CA ARG A 159 -25.46 5.67 7.11
C ARG A 159 -25.77 6.80 8.08
N VAL A 160 -24.76 7.56 8.49
CA VAL A 160 -24.94 8.71 9.40
C VAL A 160 -25.82 9.78 8.74
N SER A 161 -25.57 10.12 7.48
CA SER A 161 -26.39 11.06 6.72
C SER A 161 -27.86 10.63 6.69
N ARG A 162 -28.13 9.37 6.33
CA ARG A 162 -29.49 8.81 6.34
C ARG A 162 -30.16 8.88 7.72
N THR A 163 -29.44 8.53 8.78
CA THR A 163 -29.97 8.61 10.15
C THR A 163 -30.35 10.05 10.51
N MET A 164 -29.52 11.02 10.16
CA MET A 164 -29.79 12.43 10.44
C MET A 164 -30.93 13.01 9.60
N SER A 165 -31.09 12.57 8.35
CA SER A 165 -32.24 12.95 7.54
C SER A 165 -33.56 12.44 8.12
N ALA A 166 -33.55 11.28 8.78
CA ALA A 166 -34.73 10.72 9.44
C ALA A 166 -34.98 11.31 10.83
N ASP A 167 -33.92 11.63 11.57
CA ASP A 167 -33.97 12.25 12.90
C ASP A 167 -32.88 13.33 13.01
N PRO A 168 -33.22 14.62 12.77
CA PRO A 168 -32.28 15.72 12.87
C PRO A 168 -31.66 15.91 14.26
N ALA A 169 -32.28 15.37 15.33
CA ALA A 169 -31.75 15.43 16.69
C ALA A 169 -30.71 14.33 16.98
N SER A 170 -30.50 13.40 16.05
CA SER A 170 -29.60 12.27 16.23
C SER A 170 -28.14 12.69 16.51
N ASP A 171 -27.52 11.98 17.46
CA ASP A 171 -26.11 12.09 17.79
C ASP A 171 -25.22 11.17 16.93
N ALA A 172 -25.73 10.59 15.85
CA ALA A 172 -24.97 9.70 14.99
C ALA A 172 -23.64 10.34 14.52
N ARG A 173 -22.55 9.55 14.58
CA ARG A 173 -21.18 9.96 14.21
C ARG A 173 -20.48 8.84 13.45
N VAL A 174 -19.60 9.21 12.53
CA VAL A 174 -18.59 8.31 11.98
C VAL A 174 -17.40 8.31 12.93
N ARG A 175 -17.04 7.14 13.44
CA ARG A 175 -15.93 6.99 14.39
C ARG A 175 -14.81 6.19 13.74
N VAL A 176 -13.61 6.78 13.68
CA VAL A 176 -12.41 6.14 13.15
C VAL A 176 -11.37 6.08 14.25
N THR A 177 -10.94 4.87 14.61
CA THR A 177 -9.83 4.66 15.53
C THR A 177 -8.59 4.23 14.74
N ILE A 178 -7.53 5.01 14.87
CA ILE A 178 -6.24 4.78 14.23
C ILE A 178 -5.27 4.31 15.32
N VAL A 179 -4.63 3.16 15.09
CA VAL A 179 -3.64 2.59 16.01
C VAL A 179 -2.26 2.83 15.43
N GLY A 180 -1.42 3.56 16.17
CA GLY A 180 -0.08 3.96 15.79
C GLY A 180 0.02 5.46 15.48
N GLY A 181 0.67 6.20 16.37
CA GLY A 181 0.99 7.62 16.24
C GLY A 181 2.25 7.92 15.43
N GLY A 182 2.65 7.01 14.53
CA GLY A 182 3.71 7.26 13.55
C GLY A 182 3.26 8.19 12.42
N ALA A 183 4.14 8.46 11.45
CA ALA A 183 3.84 9.34 10.31
C ALA A 183 2.52 8.95 9.61
N THR A 184 2.40 7.68 9.22
CA THR A 184 1.21 7.16 8.53
C THR A 184 -0.09 7.37 9.31
N GLY A 185 -0.10 7.11 10.62
CA GLY A 185 -1.32 7.26 11.42
C GLY A 185 -1.70 8.72 11.64
N VAL A 186 -0.70 9.60 11.82
CA VAL A 186 -0.92 11.05 11.96
C VAL A 186 -1.38 11.67 10.64
N GLU A 187 -0.76 11.31 9.52
CA GLU A 187 -1.16 11.77 8.18
C GLU A 187 -2.57 11.30 7.84
N LEU A 188 -2.91 10.03 8.12
CA LEU A 188 -4.28 9.52 7.94
C LEU A 188 -5.29 10.29 8.80
N ALA A 189 -4.95 10.58 10.06
CA ALA A 189 -5.83 11.36 10.94
C ALA A 189 -6.06 12.77 10.38
N ALA A 190 -5.02 13.45 9.91
CA ALA A 190 -5.11 14.77 9.30
C ALA A 190 -5.93 14.73 8.00
N GLU A 191 -5.64 13.78 7.11
CA GLU A 191 -6.35 13.65 5.84
C GLU A 191 -7.83 13.31 6.00
N LEU A 192 -8.21 12.57 7.04
CA LEU A 192 -9.62 12.29 7.30
C LEU A 192 -10.40 13.58 7.58
N PHE A 193 -9.80 14.53 8.30
CA PHE A 193 -10.41 15.83 8.53
C PHE A 193 -10.42 16.71 7.28
N ASN A 194 -9.37 16.66 6.45
CA ASN A 194 -9.34 17.37 5.17
C ASN A 194 -10.42 16.84 4.21
N ALA A 195 -10.54 15.51 4.10
CA ALA A 195 -11.53 14.87 3.24
C ALA A 195 -12.98 15.06 3.73
N ALA A 196 -13.20 15.19 5.04
CA ALA A 196 -14.53 15.43 5.60
C ALA A 196 -15.19 16.70 5.06
N ASP A 197 -14.40 17.75 4.79
CA ASP A 197 -14.92 19.00 4.23
C ASP A 197 -15.40 18.80 2.78
N ALA A 198 -14.75 17.92 2.02
CA ALA A 198 -15.15 17.56 0.66
C ALA A 198 -16.37 16.62 0.59
N LEU A 199 -16.62 15.81 1.63
CA LEU A 199 -17.74 14.86 1.67
C LEU A 199 -19.12 15.52 1.50
N SER A 200 -19.27 16.78 1.94
CA SER A 200 -20.47 17.59 1.73
C SER A 200 -20.87 17.70 0.24
N HIS A 201 -19.90 17.68 -0.67
CA HIS A 201 -20.11 17.81 -2.11
C HIS A 201 -20.56 16.49 -2.78
N HIS A 202 -20.50 15.36 -2.08
CA HIS A 202 -20.90 14.04 -2.58
C HIS A 202 -22.40 13.71 -2.34
N GLY A 203 -23.25 14.73 -2.21
CA GLY A 203 -24.68 14.55 -1.92
C GLY A 203 -24.97 14.17 -0.46
N LEU A 204 -24.00 14.38 0.43
CA LEU A 204 -24.14 14.22 1.88
C LEU A 204 -24.40 15.58 2.54
N GLU A 205 -25.47 16.27 2.12
CA GLU A 205 -25.78 17.65 2.54
C GLU A 205 -25.90 17.82 4.07
N VAL A 206 -26.16 16.73 4.80
CA VAL A 206 -26.36 16.70 6.26
C VAL A 206 -25.10 16.25 7.01
N PHE A 207 -24.02 15.87 6.31
CA PHE A 207 -22.76 15.45 6.91
C PHE A 207 -21.75 16.61 6.89
N ASP A 208 -21.42 17.14 8.07
CA ASP A 208 -20.33 18.09 8.26
C ASP A 208 -19.16 17.44 9.03
N ARG A 209 -18.02 18.15 9.10
CA ARG A 209 -16.83 17.72 9.83
C ARG A 209 -17.08 17.40 11.31
N SER A 210 -18.09 17.99 11.96
CA SER A 210 -18.43 17.70 13.36
C SER A 210 -19.02 16.30 13.55
N ARG A 211 -19.40 15.65 12.45
CA ARG A 211 -19.92 14.27 12.44
C ARG A 211 -18.83 13.21 12.37
N LEU A 212 -17.57 13.60 12.15
CA LEU A 212 -16.42 12.73 12.16
C LEU A 212 -15.66 12.81 13.50
N GLN A 213 -15.48 11.67 14.14
CA GLN A 213 -14.68 11.53 15.35
C GLN A 213 -13.48 10.63 15.05
N VAL A 214 -12.27 11.19 15.14
CA VAL A 214 -11.01 10.45 14.94
C VAL A 214 -10.32 10.29 16.28
N SER A 215 -9.97 9.05 16.64
CA SER A 215 -9.15 8.73 17.81
C SER A 215 -7.82 8.15 17.36
N LEU A 216 -6.71 8.78 17.75
CA LEU A 216 -5.36 8.29 17.48
C LEU A 216 -4.77 7.67 18.75
N VAL A 217 -4.46 6.39 18.70
CA VAL A 217 -3.95 5.61 19.84
C VAL A 217 -2.47 5.31 19.61
N GLU A 218 -1.62 5.76 20.52
CA GLU A 218 -0.17 5.53 20.48
C GLU A 218 0.27 4.87 21.79
N ALA A 219 1.08 3.81 21.68
CA ALA A 219 1.58 3.08 22.85
C ALA A 219 2.68 3.86 23.58
N GLY A 220 3.49 4.61 22.83
CA GLY A 220 4.54 5.46 23.34
C GLY A 220 4.04 6.75 23.99
N PRO A 221 4.93 7.52 24.63
CA PRO A 221 4.57 8.74 25.35
C PRO A 221 4.20 9.93 24.45
N ARG A 222 4.43 9.81 23.12
CA ARG A 222 4.20 10.85 22.12
C ARG A 222 3.98 10.26 20.73
N ILE A 223 3.26 11.01 19.89
CA ILE A 223 3.18 10.78 18.44
C ILE A 223 4.44 11.32 17.72
N LEU A 224 4.63 10.91 16.47
CA LEU A 224 5.78 11.22 15.62
C LEU A 224 7.13 11.09 16.36
N PRO A 225 7.43 9.93 16.96
CA PRO A 225 8.62 9.76 17.80
C PRO A 225 9.95 9.92 17.03
N ALA A 226 9.93 9.85 15.70
CA ALA A 226 11.08 10.09 14.84
C ALA A 226 11.39 11.58 14.63
N LEU A 227 10.43 12.48 14.88
CA LEU A 227 10.65 13.92 14.74
C LEU A 227 11.26 14.54 16.00
N PRO A 228 12.05 15.62 15.86
CA PRO A 228 12.54 16.41 16.98
C PRO A 228 11.40 16.96 17.84
N VAL A 229 11.65 17.13 19.14
CA VAL A 229 10.62 17.55 20.12
C VAL A 229 10.06 18.94 19.81
N ASN A 230 10.86 19.82 19.23
CA ASN A 230 10.48 21.20 18.93
C ASN A 230 9.59 21.36 17.67
N VAL A 231 9.41 20.31 16.87
CA VAL A 231 8.45 20.32 15.76
C VAL A 231 7.01 20.14 16.27
N TRP A 232 6.85 19.83 17.56
CA TRP A 232 5.56 19.66 18.22
C TRP A 232 5.42 20.62 19.42
N PRO A 233 4.94 21.86 19.22
CA PRO A 233 4.57 22.70 20.33
C PRO A 233 3.11 22.40 20.70
N MET A 234 2.84 21.36 21.49
CA MET A 234 1.53 21.25 22.15
C MET A 234 1.65 20.85 23.61
N ARG A 235 1.18 21.78 24.46
CA ARG A 235 0.77 21.57 25.84
C ARG A 235 -0.26 20.45 25.86
N ARG A 236 -0.10 19.53 26.82
CA ARG A 236 -1.18 18.64 27.24
C ARG A 236 -2.23 19.52 27.93
N GLU A 237 -3.46 19.55 27.41
CA GLU A 237 -4.65 19.84 28.23
C GLU A 237 -5.20 18.52 28.76
#